data_AF-A0A7S2E405-F1
#
_entry.id   AF-A0A7S2E405-F1
#
_cell.length_a   1.000
_cell.length_b   1.000
_cell.length_c   1.000
_cell.angle_alpha   90.00
_cell.angle_beta   90.00
_cell.angle_gamma   90.00
#
_symmetry.space_group_name_H-M   'P 1'
#
loop_
_entity.id
_entity.type
_entity.pdbx_description
1 polymer ?
#
loop_
_entity_poly.entity_id
_entity_poly.type
_entity_poly.pdbx_seq_one_letter_code
_entity_poly.pdbx_strand_id
1 'polypeptide(L)'
;MVRVQQRPTLRHPGQSNSNGRRKWIFRLVSTGLVAIAFYINVLSVMPGDEDIEVELQQQEHHVTDHRDTHTAIRGTAFEMDTTEDTEDTASMMEEDDSDDSEENTNDLDEDATNSIDGEDVDDDDDDDVAGDDSIGDEEDDEEDSEDDDEGDSEEDDEDGSEEDSADDDEDEDGEDDLAMDKDVDLENVDEEDAEDNVVSRSDDSENESGKSNIRAKKGDITGDDDESDVTAVSVAILGERSSGTTWIYEHLTECFAHGVPIRRRLEKYKHWFQVDEERDDYKGLDFETYPTNSLVISMFRNPYDWTTAMHRVPHHAPAHIDLPWKEFLTKAWTTERVGKDLNITDKENFLCQDKFKYHEVVSCIHKPMGDEYWKDKKTRFSEHQPVYEMKNDGSGEPYDNILDMRADKIRNFLTVKDFKRITDFWVYKYEDLLADGTEEFLQKIEKATGVKRQCKAAEPQNRRKRPLDKEMMAYIDEHLDWEAEALVGYTKGNRG
;
A
#
# COMPACT_ATOMS: atom_id res chain seq x y z
N MET A 1 9.50 71.23 -28.77
CA MET A 1 10.67 72.12 -28.60
C MET A 1 10.68 72.65 -27.16
N VAL A 2 11.78 72.40 -26.43
CA VAL A 2 12.22 73.02 -25.15
C VAL A 2 11.35 72.63 -23.93
N ARG A 3 11.83 72.12 -22.79
CA ARG A 3 13.03 72.46 -21.99
C ARG A 3 13.40 71.32 -21.01
N VAL A 4 14.70 71.27 -20.69
CA VAL A 4 15.37 70.43 -19.67
C VAL A 4 15.06 70.87 -18.24
N GLN A 5 15.04 69.94 -17.27
CA GLN A 5 15.39 70.23 -15.87
C GLN A 5 15.91 68.99 -15.08
N GLN A 6 16.73 69.27 -14.07
CA GLN A 6 17.75 68.44 -13.41
C GLN A 6 17.26 67.66 -12.17
N ARG A 7 18.09 66.69 -11.72
CA ARG A 7 18.04 65.94 -10.44
C ARG A 7 18.15 66.85 -9.19
N PRO A 8 17.80 66.33 -8.00
CA PRO A 8 18.84 66.07 -7.01
C PRO A 8 18.67 64.80 -6.14
N THR A 9 19.80 64.42 -5.53
CA THR A 9 20.13 63.35 -4.54
C THR A 9 19.69 63.63 -3.10
N LEU A 10 19.56 62.60 -2.23
CA LEU A 10 19.79 62.58 -0.75
C LEU A 10 19.71 61.13 -0.21
N ARG A 11 20.81 60.48 0.23
CA ARG A 11 21.38 60.25 1.61
C ARG A 11 20.58 59.34 2.59
N HIS A 12 21.21 58.21 2.98
CA HIS A 12 21.02 57.33 4.18
C HIS A 12 21.66 57.93 5.47
N PRO A 13 21.73 57.28 6.69
CA PRO A 13 21.27 55.97 7.21
C PRO A 13 20.65 55.99 8.65
N GLY A 14 20.27 54.83 9.22
CA GLY A 14 20.09 54.66 10.68
C GLY A 14 19.57 53.28 11.14
N GLN A 15 20.45 52.46 11.70
CA GLN A 15 20.21 51.14 12.33
C GLN A 15 19.52 51.24 13.71
N SER A 16 18.68 50.24 14.06
CA SER A 16 18.77 49.53 15.36
C SER A 16 17.79 48.33 15.39
N ASN A 17 18.32 47.11 15.34
CA ASN A 17 17.60 45.87 15.63
C ASN A 17 17.80 45.54 17.12
N SER A 18 16.72 45.43 17.88
CA SER A 18 16.74 44.90 19.25
C SER A 18 15.86 43.65 19.36
N ASN A 19 16.50 42.54 19.70
CA ASN A 19 15.91 41.27 20.09
C ASN A 19 14.88 41.42 21.22
N GLY A 20 13.66 40.96 20.99
CA GLY A 20 12.60 40.87 22.00
C GLY A 20 12.11 39.45 22.18
N ARG A 21 12.75 38.69 23.07
CA ARG A 21 12.28 37.40 23.61
C ARG A 21 10.88 37.58 24.23
N ARG A 22 9.86 36.91 23.68
CA ARG A 22 8.55 36.78 24.32
C ARG A 22 8.60 35.65 25.35
N LYS A 23 8.66 36.02 26.63
CA LYS A 23 8.35 35.14 27.76
C LYS A 23 6.82 34.99 27.87
N TRP A 24 6.33 33.76 27.85
CA TRP A 24 4.99 33.42 28.30
C TRP A 24 4.95 33.49 29.83
N ILE A 25 4.07 34.33 30.37
CA ILE A 25 3.76 34.38 31.80
C ILE A 25 2.48 33.58 31.99
N PHE A 26 2.57 32.40 32.63
CA PHE A 26 1.42 31.75 33.23
C PHE A 26 0.95 32.58 34.43
N ARG A 27 -0.25 33.15 34.35
CA ARG A 27 -0.97 33.66 35.52
C ARG A 27 -1.87 32.54 36.04
N LEU A 28 -1.48 31.93 37.15
CA LEU A 28 -2.42 31.23 38.03
C LEU A 28 -3.41 32.26 38.59
N VAL A 29 -4.68 32.10 38.24
CA VAL A 29 -5.79 32.75 38.94
C VAL A 29 -6.47 31.68 39.79
N SER A 30 -6.27 31.79 41.10
CA SER A 30 -6.97 31.04 42.12
C SER A 30 -8.35 31.66 42.37
N THR A 31 -9.41 30.95 41.97
CA THR A 31 -10.79 31.11 42.43
C THR A 31 -11.44 29.75 42.14
N GLY A 32 -12.09 29.03 43.03
CA GLY A 32 -12.71 29.34 44.30
C GLY A 32 -13.83 28.32 44.47
N LEU A 33 -13.79 27.59 45.58
CA LEU A 33 -14.78 26.64 46.09
C LEU A 33 -16.24 26.94 45.69
N VAL A 34 -16.92 25.94 45.10
CA VAL A 34 -18.39 25.80 45.20
C VAL A 34 -18.70 24.45 45.84
N ALA A 35 -19.39 24.54 46.96
CA ALA A 35 -19.79 23.45 47.83
C ALA A 35 -20.90 22.58 47.21
N ILE A 36 -20.79 21.27 47.37
CA ILE A 36 -21.92 20.33 47.29
C ILE A 36 -22.05 19.67 48.65
N ALA A 37 -23.12 20.04 49.36
CA ALA A 37 -23.62 19.38 50.54
C ALA A 37 -25.09 19.03 50.30
N PHE A 38 -25.54 17.91 50.88
CA PHE A 38 -26.88 17.26 50.90
C PHE A 38 -26.86 15.91 50.17
N TYR A 39 -27.26 14.75 50.72
CA TYR A 39 -28.00 14.40 51.94
C TYR A 39 -27.71 12.91 52.25
N ILE A 40 -27.45 12.54 53.51
CA ILE A 40 -27.54 11.15 54.01
C ILE A 40 -28.64 11.11 55.08
N ASN A 41 -29.36 9.97 55.13
CA ASN A 41 -30.32 9.48 56.13
C ASN A 41 -31.79 9.95 56.04
N VAL A 42 -32.62 9.04 55.53
CA VAL A 42 -33.89 8.65 56.18
C VAL A 42 -33.97 7.13 56.18
N LEU A 43 -33.99 6.53 57.37
CA LEU A 43 -34.39 5.15 57.63
C LEU A 43 -35.64 5.15 58.53
N SER A 44 -36.50 4.16 58.28
CA SER A 44 -37.62 3.64 59.09
C SER A 44 -39.00 4.30 58.90
N VAL A 45 -39.98 3.55 58.38
CA VAL A 45 -40.89 2.64 59.14
C VAL A 45 -41.83 1.87 58.17
N MET A 46 -41.65 0.52 58.08
CA MET A 46 -42.60 -0.64 58.04
C MET A 46 -43.86 -0.65 57.12
N PRO A 47 -44.54 -1.82 56.90
CA PRO A 47 -44.09 -3.22 56.74
C PRO A 47 -44.75 -3.91 55.49
N GLY A 48 -44.37 -5.16 55.17
CA GLY A 48 -45.17 -6.00 54.28
C GLY A 48 -44.43 -7.21 53.74
N ASP A 49 -44.75 -8.38 54.30
CA ASP A 49 -44.35 -9.71 53.84
C ASP A 49 -44.75 -9.96 52.37
N GLU A 50 -43.88 -10.60 51.60
CA GLU A 50 -44.28 -11.61 50.61
C GLU A 50 -43.05 -12.41 50.15
N ASP A 51 -43.20 -13.73 50.20
CA ASP A 51 -42.21 -14.75 49.91
C ASP A 51 -41.74 -14.70 48.46
N ILE A 52 -40.42 -14.63 48.24
CA ILE A 52 -39.80 -14.90 46.93
C ILE A 52 -39.09 -16.25 47.03
N GLU A 53 -39.73 -17.29 46.48
CA GLU A 53 -39.10 -18.56 46.16
C GLU A 53 -38.04 -18.33 45.08
N VAL A 54 -36.79 -18.67 45.42
CA VAL A 54 -35.70 -18.77 44.45
C VAL A 54 -35.74 -20.17 43.84
N GLU A 55 -36.30 -20.27 42.64
CA GLU A 55 -36.28 -21.49 41.82
C GLU A 55 -34.87 -21.67 41.21
N LEU A 56 -34.08 -22.54 41.86
CA LEU A 56 -32.82 -23.04 41.33
C LEU A 56 -33.09 -23.99 40.16
N GLN A 57 -32.96 -23.51 38.93
CA GLN A 57 -32.89 -24.38 37.76
C GLN A 57 -31.54 -25.12 37.73
N GLN A 58 -31.56 -26.37 38.19
CA GLN A 58 -30.51 -27.34 37.91
C GLN A 58 -30.62 -27.77 36.44
N GLN A 59 -29.59 -27.43 35.66
CA GLN A 59 -29.43 -27.90 34.29
C GLN A 59 -28.75 -29.28 34.34
N GLU A 60 -29.52 -30.34 34.16
CA GLU A 60 -29.01 -31.71 34.05
C GLU A 60 -28.31 -31.91 32.70
N HIS A 61 -27.01 -32.21 32.74
CA HIS A 61 -26.23 -32.69 31.60
C HIS A 61 -26.62 -34.15 31.30
N HIS A 62 -27.28 -34.37 30.17
CA HIS A 62 -27.55 -35.70 29.65
C HIS A 62 -26.28 -36.25 28.96
N VAL A 63 -25.53 -37.10 29.68
CA VAL A 63 -24.46 -37.94 29.14
C VAL A 63 -25.10 -39.25 28.69
N THR A 64 -25.06 -39.55 27.39
CA THR A 64 -25.39 -40.88 26.88
C THR A 64 -24.11 -41.68 26.64
N ASP A 65 -23.85 -42.58 27.58
CA ASP A 65 -22.85 -43.64 27.52
C ASP A 65 -23.42 -44.83 26.72
N HIS A 66 -22.69 -45.29 25.70
CA HIS A 66 -22.99 -46.55 25.02
C HIS A 66 -21.69 -47.36 24.89
N ARG A 67 -21.55 -48.36 25.78
CA ARG A 67 -20.61 -49.47 25.64
C ARG A 67 -21.35 -50.80 25.52
N ASP A 68 -20.98 -51.52 24.48
CA ASP A 68 -20.74 -52.96 24.34
C ASP A 68 -21.80 -53.99 24.77
N THR A 69 -22.30 -54.73 23.77
CA THR A 69 -22.57 -56.17 23.93
C THR A 69 -21.96 -56.96 22.77
N HIS A 70 -20.95 -57.76 23.09
CA HIS A 70 -20.49 -58.92 22.32
C HIS A 70 -21.48 -60.08 22.48
N THR A 71 -21.78 -60.86 21.43
CA THR A 71 -21.82 -62.35 21.41
C THR A 71 -21.98 -62.90 19.96
N ALA A 72 -20.84 -63.22 19.34
CA ALA A 72 -20.41 -64.54 18.84
C ALA A 72 -21.39 -65.59 18.20
N ILE A 73 -21.00 -66.03 16.98
CA ILE A 73 -20.77 -67.43 16.48
C ILE A 73 -21.66 -68.01 15.33
N ARG A 74 -20.91 -68.50 14.31
CA ARG A 74 -21.20 -69.47 13.20
C ARG A 74 -22.04 -68.95 12.03
N GLY A 75 -21.62 -69.00 10.77
CA GLY A 75 -20.51 -69.68 10.09
C GLY A 75 -21.04 -70.26 8.77
N THR A 76 -20.42 -69.95 7.64
CA THR A 76 -20.30 -70.82 6.44
C THR A 76 -19.45 -70.11 5.39
N ALA A 77 -18.53 -70.89 4.82
CA ALA A 77 -17.56 -70.52 3.81
C ALA A 77 -18.20 -70.42 2.41
N PHE A 78 -17.58 -69.65 1.51
CA PHE A 78 -17.55 -70.01 0.09
C PHE A 78 -16.28 -69.50 -0.59
N GLU A 79 -15.67 -70.40 -1.34
CA GLU A 79 -14.35 -70.36 -1.97
C GLU A 79 -14.31 -69.57 -3.29
N MET A 80 -13.07 -69.26 -3.68
CA MET A 80 -12.60 -68.87 -5.00
C MET A 80 -13.04 -69.85 -6.10
N ASP A 81 -13.23 -69.36 -7.34
CA ASP A 81 -12.44 -69.87 -8.47
C ASP A 81 -12.44 -68.91 -9.68
N THR A 82 -11.31 -68.95 -10.36
CA THR A 82 -10.90 -68.37 -11.64
C THR A 82 -11.34 -69.23 -12.84
N THR A 83 -11.36 -68.64 -14.05
CA THR A 83 -11.05 -69.20 -15.41
C THR A 83 -11.62 -68.24 -16.47
N GLU A 84 -10.80 -67.59 -17.31
CA GLU A 84 -10.15 -68.03 -18.57
C GLU A 84 -11.00 -67.83 -19.82
N ASP A 85 -10.46 -67.05 -20.77
CA ASP A 85 -10.28 -67.34 -22.22
C ASP A 85 -9.70 -66.06 -22.88
N THR A 86 -8.39 -65.92 -23.22
CA THR A 86 -7.61 -66.42 -24.40
C THR A 86 -8.18 -65.94 -25.75
N GLU A 87 -7.47 -65.52 -26.80
CA GLU A 87 -6.08 -65.33 -27.29
C GLU A 87 -6.21 -64.44 -28.57
N ASP A 88 -5.26 -63.61 -29.01
CA ASP A 88 -4.14 -63.92 -29.94
C ASP A 88 -3.27 -62.64 -30.12
N THR A 89 -1.96 -62.63 -29.78
CA THR A 89 -0.72 -62.92 -30.58
C THR A 89 -0.49 -61.98 -31.79
N ALA A 90 0.68 -61.40 -32.11
CA ALA A 90 2.12 -61.66 -31.92
C ALA A 90 2.89 -60.30 -32.06
N SER A 91 3.96 -59.95 -31.30
CA SER A 91 5.35 -60.45 -31.25
C SER A 91 6.19 -60.26 -32.53
N MET A 92 7.22 -59.40 -32.45
CA MET A 92 8.52 -59.37 -33.18
C MET A 92 9.23 -58.04 -32.83
N MET A 93 10.53 -57.89 -32.61
CA MET A 93 11.69 -58.73 -32.29
C MET A 93 12.81 -57.71 -31.91
N GLU A 94 13.70 -58.09 -31.00
CA GLU A 94 14.90 -57.33 -30.61
C GLU A 94 16.04 -57.46 -31.64
N GLU A 95 16.98 -56.49 -31.55
CA GLU A 95 18.43 -56.55 -31.84
C GLU A 95 18.93 -56.73 -33.29
N ASP A 96 19.71 -55.75 -33.79
CA ASP A 96 21.17 -55.87 -34.05
C ASP A 96 21.71 -54.85 -35.09
N ASP A 97 22.82 -54.23 -34.69
CA ASP A 97 24.06 -53.94 -35.42
C ASP A 97 24.20 -53.01 -36.66
N SER A 98 25.38 -52.37 -36.63
CA SER A 98 26.25 -51.83 -37.69
C SER A 98 26.03 -50.37 -38.11
N ASP A 99 26.93 -49.43 -37.76
CA ASP A 99 28.31 -49.16 -38.22
C ASP A 99 28.41 -48.66 -39.67
N ASP A 100 29.36 -47.72 -39.85
CA ASP A 100 29.86 -47.10 -41.09
C ASP A 100 29.05 -45.94 -41.72
N SER A 101 29.62 -44.83 -42.22
CA SER A 101 30.87 -44.08 -42.06
C SER A 101 30.82 -42.95 -43.11
N GLU A 102 31.75 -41.99 -43.04
CA GLU A 102 32.19 -41.06 -44.09
C GLU A 102 31.29 -39.84 -44.39
N GLU A 103 31.72 -38.65 -43.99
CA GLU A 103 32.51 -37.70 -44.81
C GLU A 103 31.81 -37.29 -46.11
N ASN A 104 31.37 -36.03 -46.17
CA ASN A 104 31.65 -35.26 -47.38
C ASN A 104 31.74 -33.76 -47.08
N THR A 105 32.95 -33.27 -47.22
CA THR A 105 33.34 -31.89 -47.44
C THR A 105 32.83 -31.41 -48.80
N ASN A 106 32.47 -30.14 -48.91
CA ASN A 106 32.62 -29.38 -50.15
C ASN A 106 32.68 -27.90 -49.79
N ASP A 107 33.92 -27.41 -49.77
CA ASP A 107 34.30 -26.07 -50.19
C ASP A 107 33.73 -25.76 -51.59
N LEU A 108 33.43 -24.48 -51.84
CA LEU A 108 33.81 -23.74 -53.05
C LEU A 108 33.47 -22.25 -52.85
N ASP A 109 34.52 -21.51 -52.50
CA ASP A 109 35.09 -20.33 -53.18
C ASP A 109 34.27 -19.05 -53.48
N GLU A 110 34.90 -17.96 -53.00
CA GLU A 110 35.25 -16.71 -53.70
C GLU A 110 34.10 -15.81 -54.20
N ASP A 111 33.96 -14.57 -53.67
CA ASP A 111 34.86 -13.45 -53.94
C ASP A 111 34.27 -12.09 -53.47
N ALA A 112 35.15 -11.10 -53.34
CA ALA A 112 34.94 -9.64 -53.49
C ALA A 112 34.67 -8.73 -52.25
N THR A 113 35.77 -8.05 -51.86
CA THR A 113 35.89 -6.60 -51.49
C THR A 113 35.34 -6.16 -50.11
N ASN A 114 36.01 -5.33 -49.30
CA ASN A 114 36.88 -4.21 -49.62
C ASN A 114 37.75 -3.85 -48.39
N SER A 115 39.06 -3.69 -48.60
CA SER A 115 40.02 -3.12 -47.64
C SER A 115 40.02 -1.59 -47.74
N ILE A 116 40.07 -0.88 -46.61
CA ILE A 116 40.57 0.50 -46.53
C ILE A 116 41.55 0.56 -45.36
N ASP A 117 42.82 0.67 -45.71
CA ASP A 117 43.93 1.03 -44.83
C ASP A 117 44.05 2.56 -44.75
N GLY A 118 44.49 3.01 -43.57
CA GLY A 118 45.53 4.03 -43.42
C GLY A 118 45.09 5.49 -43.39
N GLU A 119 45.36 6.18 -42.27
CA GLU A 119 46.30 7.30 -42.28
C GLU A 119 46.76 7.66 -40.86
N ASP A 120 48.08 7.70 -40.72
CA ASP A 120 48.88 8.17 -39.58
C ASP A 120 48.80 9.69 -39.44
N VAL A 121 48.81 10.21 -38.20
CA VAL A 121 49.36 11.54 -37.87
C VAL A 121 50.02 11.47 -36.50
N ASP A 122 51.35 11.56 -36.53
CA ASP A 122 52.24 11.79 -35.39
C ASP A 122 52.31 13.28 -34.98
N ASP A 123 52.96 13.48 -33.82
CA ASP A 123 53.73 14.65 -33.37
C ASP A 123 53.05 15.69 -32.44
N ASP A 124 53.49 15.59 -31.18
CA ASP A 124 54.17 16.61 -30.36
C ASP A 124 53.46 17.94 -30.04
N ASP A 125 53.30 18.23 -28.74
CA ASP A 125 54.10 19.29 -28.11
C ASP A 125 53.93 19.31 -26.58
N ASP A 126 55.09 19.50 -25.95
CA ASP A 126 55.36 19.71 -24.53
C ASP A 126 54.63 20.94 -23.96
N ASP A 127 54.35 20.93 -22.65
CA ASP A 127 54.78 22.06 -21.80
C ASP A 127 54.64 21.74 -20.29
N ASP A 128 55.79 21.84 -19.65
CA ASP A 128 56.06 21.83 -18.21
C ASP A 128 55.32 22.95 -17.46
N VAL A 129 54.77 22.67 -16.26
CA VAL A 129 54.91 23.60 -15.12
C VAL A 129 55.02 22.81 -13.81
N ALA A 130 56.18 22.97 -13.18
CA ALA A 130 56.53 22.54 -11.82
C ALA A 130 55.99 23.49 -10.73
N GLY A 131 55.96 22.99 -9.49
CA GLY A 131 55.84 23.79 -8.26
C GLY A 131 55.21 22.98 -7.12
N ASP A 132 55.96 22.21 -6.31
CA ASP A 132 56.94 22.58 -5.27
C ASP A 132 56.32 22.66 -3.84
N ASP A 133 56.77 21.71 -3.03
CA ASP A 133 57.03 21.64 -1.58
C ASP A 133 56.16 22.36 -0.53
N SER A 134 55.76 21.60 0.50
CA SER A 134 56.24 21.71 1.91
C SER A 134 55.43 20.74 2.80
N ILE A 135 56.03 19.66 3.32
CA ILE A 135 56.71 19.54 4.62
C ILE A 135 55.76 19.70 5.82
N GLY A 136 55.68 18.65 6.64
CA GLY A 136 55.10 18.67 7.97
C GLY A 136 54.94 17.27 8.58
N ASP A 137 56.07 16.57 8.79
CA ASP A 137 56.17 15.50 9.78
C ASP A 137 56.03 16.10 11.19
N GLU A 138 55.32 15.42 12.10
CA GLU A 138 55.61 15.44 13.53
C GLU A 138 55.04 14.17 14.17
N GLU A 139 55.96 13.36 14.70
CA GLU A 139 55.75 12.14 15.48
C GLU A 139 55.46 12.47 16.96
N ASP A 140 55.05 11.43 17.68
CA ASP A 140 55.19 11.18 19.12
C ASP A 140 54.29 11.96 20.11
N ASP A 141 53.50 11.21 20.89
CA ASP A 141 53.82 11.00 22.30
C ASP A 141 52.90 9.94 22.95
N GLU A 142 53.56 9.03 23.66
CA GLU A 142 53.01 8.07 24.61
C GLU A 142 52.41 8.81 25.83
N GLU A 143 51.49 8.17 26.57
CA GLU A 143 51.60 7.97 28.03
C GLU A 143 50.26 7.52 28.66
N ASP A 144 50.40 6.42 29.39
CA ASP A 144 49.65 5.89 30.53
C ASP A 144 48.71 6.82 31.30
N SER A 145 47.54 6.28 31.69
CA SER A 145 47.08 6.37 33.08
C SER A 145 46.04 5.27 33.37
N GLU A 146 46.50 4.27 34.13
CA GLU A 146 45.68 3.46 35.04
C GLU A 146 45.05 4.39 36.08
N ASP A 147 43.76 4.24 36.38
CA ASP A 147 43.19 4.67 37.66
C ASP A 147 42.02 3.73 38.01
N ASP A 148 42.29 2.91 39.02
CA ASP A 148 41.33 2.20 39.85
C ASP A 148 40.49 3.21 40.63
N ASP A 149 39.17 3.05 40.66
CA ASP A 149 38.35 3.67 41.71
C ASP A 149 37.31 2.66 42.22
N GLU A 150 37.62 2.09 43.39
CA GLU A 150 36.70 1.36 44.25
C GLU A 150 35.82 2.38 44.98
N GLY A 151 34.55 2.46 44.61
CA GLY A 151 33.55 3.34 45.21
C GLY A 151 32.35 2.56 45.74
N ASP A 152 32.48 2.05 46.96
CA ASP A 152 31.45 1.48 47.82
C ASP A 152 30.41 2.55 48.21
N SER A 153 29.12 2.32 47.96
CA SER A 153 28.05 2.94 48.75
C SER A 153 26.75 2.13 48.70
N GLU A 154 26.46 1.60 49.88
CA GLU A 154 25.23 1.05 50.44
C GLU A 154 23.93 1.77 50.03
N GLU A 155 22.87 0.94 49.97
CA GLU A 155 21.48 1.18 50.42
C GLU A 155 20.73 2.42 49.92
N ASP A 156 19.61 2.19 49.22
CA ASP A 156 18.30 2.74 49.64
C ASP A 156 17.14 2.04 48.91
N ASP A 157 16.14 1.67 49.72
CA ASP A 157 14.80 1.23 49.34
C ASP A 157 14.01 2.34 48.61
N GLU A 158 13.14 1.98 47.67
CA GLU A 158 11.81 2.61 47.37
C GLU A 158 11.26 1.93 46.08
N ASP A 159 10.21 1.11 46.16
CA ASP A 159 8.79 1.48 46.08
C ASP A 159 8.47 2.35 44.85
N GLY A 160 7.70 1.81 43.90
CA GLY A 160 7.11 2.67 42.87
C GLY A 160 6.75 2.02 41.54
N SER A 161 5.44 1.89 41.35
CA SER A 161 4.69 2.00 40.10
C SER A 161 4.83 0.93 39.01
N GLU A 162 3.74 0.18 38.89
CA GLU A 162 3.14 -0.33 37.66
C GLU A 162 3.42 0.60 36.46
N GLU A 163 4.21 0.12 35.50
CA GLU A 163 4.32 0.71 34.18
C GLU A 163 3.13 0.24 33.34
N ASP A 164 2.06 1.01 33.39
CA ASP A 164 1.06 1.06 32.32
C ASP A 164 1.78 1.57 31.06
N SER A 165 2.16 0.64 30.19
CA SER A 165 2.60 0.92 28.83
C SER A 165 1.36 1.38 28.05
N ALA A 166 1.13 2.69 28.05
CA ALA A 166 0.30 3.31 27.05
C ALA A 166 1.04 3.16 25.70
N ASP A 167 0.53 2.25 24.88
CA ASP A 167 0.78 2.20 23.45
C ASP A 167 0.28 3.52 22.83
N ASP A 168 1.12 4.55 22.91
CA ASP A 168 0.98 5.74 22.07
C ASP A 168 1.37 5.31 20.65
N ASP A 169 0.35 4.86 19.91
CA ASP A 169 0.37 4.77 18.45
C ASP A 169 0.60 6.18 17.89
N GLU A 170 1.86 6.61 17.90
CA GLU A 170 2.36 7.72 17.10
C GLU A 170 2.32 7.29 15.63
N ASP A 171 1.09 7.23 15.06
CA ASP A 171 0.81 7.34 13.63
C ASP A 171 1.17 8.77 13.13
N GLU A 172 2.27 9.37 13.63
CA GLU A 172 2.95 10.51 13.01
C GLU A 172 3.73 10.04 11.76
N ASP A 173 3.04 9.27 10.92
CA ASP A 173 3.26 9.31 9.49
C ASP A 173 2.76 10.67 9.03
N GLY A 174 3.55 11.71 9.32
CA GLY A 174 3.59 12.89 8.48
C GLY A 174 3.98 12.43 7.09
N GLU A 175 3.03 11.84 6.36
CA GLU A 175 2.90 11.90 4.92
C GLU A 175 2.82 13.41 4.62
N ASP A 176 3.95 14.12 4.77
CA ASP A 176 4.25 15.36 4.05
C ASP A 176 4.39 14.94 2.59
N ASP A 177 3.26 14.46 2.04
CA ASP A 177 3.02 14.41 0.64
C ASP A 177 3.22 15.85 0.20
N LEU A 178 4.31 16.06 -0.52
CA LEU A 178 4.50 17.19 -1.42
C LEU A 178 3.44 17.12 -2.54
N ALA A 179 2.16 17.14 -2.15
CA ALA A 179 1.04 17.63 -2.92
C ALA A 179 1.10 19.16 -3.07
N MET A 180 2.18 19.81 -2.64
CA MET A 180 2.73 20.94 -3.38
C MET A 180 3.63 20.42 -4.49
N ASP A 181 3.01 20.11 -5.63
CA ASP A 181 3.63 20.38 -6.93
C ASP A 181 3.99 21.89 -6.93
N LYS A 182 5.12 22.26 -6.33
CA LYS A 182 5.81 23.48 -6.70
C LYS A 182 6.28 23.20 -8.11
N ASP A 183 5.53 23.74 -9.07
CA ASP A 183 5.97 23.89 -10.44
C ASP A 183 7.45 24.32 -10.41
N VAL A 184 8.33 23.38 -10.73
CA VAL A 184 9.70 23.73 -11.08
C VAL A 184 9.55 24.40 -12.42
N ASP A 185 9.64 25.73 -12.43
CA ASP A 185 9.75 26.56 -13.62
C ASP A 185 11.01 26.10 -14.39
N LEU A 186 10.84 25.10 -15.25
CA LEU A 186 11.78 24.81 -16.33
C LEU A 186 11.61 25.93 -17.36
N GLU A 187 12.26 27.06 -17.10
CA GLU A 187 12.41 28.12 -18.07
C GLU A 187 13.19 27.60 -19.29
N ASN A 188 12.60 27.82 -20.46
CA ASN A 188 13.21 27.87 -21.80
C ASN A 188 13.76 26.55 -22.36
N VAL A 189 12.89 25.82 -23.05
CA VAL A 189 13.30 25.09 -24.27
C VAL A 189 12.54 25.73 -25.42
N ASP A 190 13.31 26.30 -26.34
CA ASP A 190 12.83 27.03 -27.51
C ASP A 190 11.94 26.15 -28.40
N GLU A 191 10.76 26.68 -28.69
CA GLU A 191 9.72 26.11 -29.53
C GLU A 191 10.00 26.55 -30.97
N GLU A 192 10.64 25.70 -31.78
CA GLU A 192 10.75 25.88 -33.23
C GLU A 192 9.92 24.83 -33.97
N ASP A 193 8.87 25.33 -34.61
CA ASP A 193 8.29 24.97 -35.91
C ASP A 193 8.10 23.49 -36.28
N ALA A 194 6.83 23.05 -36.26
CA ALA A 194 6.33 22.01 -37.15
C ALA A 194 4.91 22.34 -37.63
N GLU A 195 4.83 23.02 -38.77
CA GLU A 195 3.60 23.21 -39.52
C GLU A 195 3.19 21.94 -40.29
N ASP A 196 1.86 21.76 -40.36
CA ASP A 196 1.05 21.16 -41.43
C ASP A 196 1.29 19.72 -41.91
N ASN A 197 0.30 18.87 -41.61
CA ASN A 197 -0.45 18.21 -42.69
C ASN A 197 -1.83 17.71 -42.24
N VAL A 198 -2.87 18.50 -42.55
CA VAL A 198 -4.28 18.10 -42.44
C VAL A 198 -4.66 17.37 -43.73
N VAL A 199 -4.76 16.03 -43.66
CA VAL A 199 -5.43 15.22 -44.70
C VAL A 199 -6.75 14.72 -44.11
N SER A 200 -7.82 15.36 -44.53
CA SER A 200 -9.20 14.93 -44.32
C SER A 200 -9.47 13.63 -45.06
N ARG A 201 -9.72 12.54 -44.32
CA ARG A 201 -10.38 11.33 -44.83
C ARG A 201 -11.63 11.08 -44.02
N SER A 202 -12.76 11.35 -44.66
CA SER A 202 -14.09 10.90 -44.28
C SER A 202 -14.27 9.47 -44.75
N ASP A 203 -14.39 8.52 -43.84
CA ASP A 203 -15.01 7.23 -44.13
C ASP A 203 -15.88 6.84 -42.94
N ASP A 204 -17.19 6.89 -43.20
CA ASP A 204 -18.26 6.39 -42.37
C ASP A 204 -18.17 4.87 -42.28
N SER A 205 -17.92 4.34 -41.08
CA SER A 205 -18.22 2.95 -40.76
C SER A 205 -18.81 2.85 -39.36
N GLU A 206 -20.13 2.75 -39.33
CA GLU A 206 -20.91 2.35 -38.17
C GLU A 206 -20.45 0.95 -37.72
N ASN A 207 -19.72 0.90 -36.61
CA ASN A 207 -19.42 -0.35 -35.92
C ASN A 207 -20.08 -0.28 -34.54
N GLU A 208 -21.25 -0.90 -34.42
CA GLU A 208 -21.96 -1.12 -33.15
C GLU A 208 -21.12 -2.07 -32.28
N SER A 209 -20.15 -1.53 -31.55
CA SER A 209 -19.47 -2.26 -30.47
C SER A 209 -20.30 -2.15 -29.19
N GLY A 210 -20.87 -3.28 -28.79
CA GLY A 210 -21.64 -3.44 -27.56
C GLY A 210 -20.89 -2.94 -26.33
N LYS A 211 -21.43 -1.88 -25.72
CA LYS A 211 -21.10 -1.45 -24.37
C LYS A 211 -21.60 -2.52 -23.40
N SER A 212 -20.74 -3.46 -23.00
CA SER A 212 -20.97 -4.25 -21.80
C SER A 212 -20.78 -3.33 -20.59
N ASN A 213 -21.82 -2.57 -20.26
CA ASN A 213 -21.98 -2.10 -18.90
C ASN A 213 -21.99 -3.37 -18.03
N ILE A 214 -21.01 -3.53 -17.15
CA ILE A 214 -21.21 -4.26 -15.90
C ILE A 214 -22.26 -3.45 -15.14
N ARG A 215 -23.51 -3.64 -15.57
CA ARG A 215 -24.69 -3.19 -14.88
C ARG A 215 -24.79 -4.16 -13.72
N ALA A 216 -24.29 -3.73 -12.56
CA ALA A 216 -24.77 -4.24 -11.29
C ALA A 216 -26.28 -4.45 -11.44
N LYS A 217 -26.73 -5.69 -11.24
CA LYS A 217 -28.10 -6.12 -11.53
C LYS A 217 -29.05 -5.06 -10.98
N LYS A 218 -29.72 -4.32 -11.87
CA LYS A 218 -30.90 -3.55 -11.49
C LYS A 218 -31.97 -4.59 -11.23
N GLY A 219 -31.98 -5.13 -10.02
CA GLY A 219 -33.05 -5.96 -9.51
C GLY A 219 -34.35 -5.18 -9.68
N ASP A 220 -35.31 -5.81 -10.35
CA ASP A 220 -36.67 -5.31 -10.46
C ASP A 220 -37.34 -5.50 -9.09
N ILE A 221 -37.12 -4.52 -8.21
CA ILE A 221 -37.75 -4.42 -6.89
C ILE A 221 -39.11 -3.78 -7.11
N THR A 222 -40.10 -4.61 -7.44
CA THR A 222 -41.53 -4.25 -7.33
C THR A 222 -42.15 -5.04 -6.20
N GLY A 223 -41.54 -4.95 -5.01
CA GLY A 223 -42.12 -5.36 -3.74
C GLY A 223 -42.15 -4.13 -2.83
N ASP A 224 -43.35 -3.65 -2.52
CA ASP A 224 -43.65 -2.62 -1.51
C ASP A 224 -43.40 -3.19 -0.09
N ASP A 225 -42.20 -3.69 0.16
CA ASP A 225 -41.80 -4.21 1.46
C ASP A 225 -40.78 -3.24 2.05
N ASP A 226 -41.02 -2.82 3.30
CA ASP A 226 -40.19 -1.94 4.12
C ASP A 226 -38.70 -2.29 4.00
N GLU A 227 -38.03 -1.73 3.00
CA GLU A 227 -36.58 -1.73 2.86
C GLU A 227 -36.08 -0.86 4.00
N SER A 228 -35.87 -1.50 5.15
CA SER A 228 -35.21 -0.90 6.29
C SER A 228 -33.87 -0.39 5.78
N ASP A 229 -33.79 0.91 5.54
CA ASP A 229 -32.64 1.61 5.00
C ASP A 229 -31.47 1.33 5.95
N VAL A 230 -30.66 0.32 5.64
CA VAL A 230 -29.51 -0.07 6.45
C VAL A 230 -28.50 1.04 6.28
N THR A 231 -28.50 1.96 7.24
CA THR A 231 -27.59 3.09 7.26
C THR A 231 -26.18 2.61 7.60
N ALA A 232 -25.22 2.94 6.74
CA ALA A 232 -23.83 2.64 7.00
C ALA A 232 -23.35 3.46 8.22
N VAL A 233 -22.76 2.78 9.19
CA VAL A 233 -22.32 3.40 10.46
C VAL A 233 -20.84 3.80 10.44
N SER A 234 -20.11 3.44 9.39
CA SER A 234 -18.73 3.85 9.14
C SER A 234 -18.42 3.90 7.65
N VAL A 235 -17.42 4.69 7.25
CA VAL A 235 -16.92 4.74 5.87
C VAL A 235 -15.44 4.40 5.87
N ALA A 236 -15.06 3.35 5.15
CA ALA A 236 -13.67 2.97 4.94
C ALA A 236 -13.25 3.26 3.50
N ILE A 237 -12.03 3.77 3.32
CA ILE A 237 -11.44 4.01 2.01
C ILE A 237 -10.39 2.95 1.74
N LEU A 238 -10.46 2.36 0.56
CA LEU A 238 -9.43 1.51 -0.02
C LEU A 238 -8.92 2.13 -1.30
N GLY A 239 -7.70 1.82 -1.68
CA GLY A 239 -7.14 2.23 -2.95
C GLY A 239 -5.67 1.91 -3.02
N GLU A 240 -5.16 1.76 -4.22
CA GLU A 240 -3.74 1.51 -4.39
C GLU A 240 -2.94 2.73 -3.90
N ARG A 241 -1.66 2.53 -3.59
CA ARG A 241 -0.74 3.66 -3.42
C ARG A 241 -0.85 4.59 -4.64
N SER A 242 -0.73 5.90 -4.43
CA SER A 242 -0.82 6.89 -5.51
C SER A 242 -2.18 6.98 -6.23
N SER A 243 -3.28 6.41 -5.69
CA SER A 243 -4.61 6.49 -6.31
C SER A 243 -5.48 7.67 -5.87
N GLY A 244 -4.95 8.57 -5.01
CA GLY A 244 -5.68 9.76 -4.54
C GLY A 244 -6.54 9.53 -3.29
N THR A 245 -6.39 8.38 -2.61
CA THR A 245 -7.10 8.08 -1.36
C THR A 245 -6.82 9.08 -0.25
N THR A 246 -5.63 9.69 -0.19
CA THR A 246 -5.30 10.70 0.85
C THR A 246 -6.19 11.94 0.68
N TRP A 247 -6.29 12.47 -0.54
CA TRP A 247 -7.19 13.59 -0.85
C TRP A 247 -8.65 13.28 -0.49
N ILE A 248 -9.16 12.11 -0.89
CA ILE A 248 -10.56 11.76 -0.58
C ILE A 248 -10.75 11.47 0.91
N TYR A 249 -9.78 10.88 1.60
CA TYR A 249 -9.86 10.67 3.05
C TYR A 249 -9.98 11.99 3.80
N GLU A 250 -9.11 12.96 3.49
CA GLU A 250 -9.15 14.29 4.11
C GLU A 250 -10.47 14.99 3.83
N HIS A 251 -10.92 14.94 2.58
CA HIS A 251 -12.18 15.55 2.15
C HIS A 251 -13.38 14.93 2.87
N LEU A 252 -13.47 13.59 2.93
CA LEU A 252 -14.53 12.92 3.67
C LEU A 252 -14.47 13.20 5.17
N THR A 253 -13.27 13.28 5.74
CA THR A 253 -13.07 13.63 7.15
C THR A 253 -13.61 15.03 7.44
N GLU A 254 -13.25 16.03 6.62
CA GLU A 254 -13.80 17.39 6.72
C GLU A 254 -15.33 17.39 6.63
N CYS A 255 -15.88 16.60 5.71
CA CYS A 255 -17.31 16.57 5.44
C CYS A 255 -18.13 15.85 6.53
N PHE A 256 -17.65 14.72 7.07
CA PHE A 256 -18.48 13.72 7.74
C PHE A 256 -17.99 13.23 9.10
N ALA A 257 -16.74 13.50 9.51
CA ALA A 257 -16.17 12.95 10.75
C ALA A 257 -16.93 13.33 12.03
N HIS A 258 -17.79 14.36 11.97
CA HIS A 258 -18.65 14.77 13.07
C HIS A 258 -19.83 13.81 13.34
N GLY A 259 -20.18 12.94 12.39
CA GLY A 259 -21.36 12.08 12.48
C GLY A 259 -21.12 10.62 12.11
N VAL A 260 -20.11 10.34 11.28
CA VAL A 260 -19.74 8.97 10.88
C VAL A 260 -18.20 8.85 10.86
N PRO A 261 -17.61 7.80 11.45
CA PRO A 261 -16.17 7.57 11.40
C PRO A 261 -15.70 7.35 9.97
N ILE A 262 -14.70 8.10 9.55
CA ILE A 262 -13.98 7.93 8.28
C ILE A 262 -12.67 7.23 8.59
N ARG A 263 -12.40 6.08 7.95
CA ARG A 263 -11.27 5.22 8.29
C ARG A 263 -10.32 5.02 7.10
N ARG A 264 -9.02 4.99 7.41
CA ARG A 264 -7.94 4.55 6.50
C ARG A 264 -7.65 3.05 6.61
N ARG A 265 -8.39 2.33 7.44
CA ARG A 265 -8.19 0.91 7.73
C ARG A 265 -9.53 0.20 7.63
N LEU A 266 -9.52 -0.99 7.05
CA LEU A 266 -10.60 -1.96 7.18
C LEU A 266 -10.11 -3.07 8.09
N GLU A 267 -9.40 -4.05 7.52
CA GLU A 267 -8.66 -5.07 8.28
C GLU A 267 -7.18 -4.72 8.36
N LYS A 268 -6.65 -4.22 7.23
CA LYS A 268 -5.32 -3.65 7.07
C LYS A 268 -5.43 -2.20 6.60
N TYR A 269 -4.30 -1.50 6.51
CA TYR A 269 -4.25 -0.15 5.93
C TYR A 269 -4.81 -0.11 4.51
N LYS A 270 -5.37 1.05 4.12
CA LYS A 270 -6.12 1.29 2.87
C LYS A 270 -5.41 0.85 1.59
N HIS A 271 -4.08 0.79 1.64
CA HIS A 271 -3.22 0.44 0.51
C HIS A 271 -2.87 -1.05 0.43
N TRP A 272 -3.18 -1.84 1.45
CA TRP A 272 -2.77 -3.24 1.60
C TRP A 272 -3.85 -4.22 1.13
N PHE A 273 -3.43 -5.43 0.75
CA PHE A 273 -4.34 -6.53 0.41
C PHE A 273 -5.26 -6.77 1.59
N GLN A 274 -6.56 -6.75 1.34
CA GLN A 274 -7.54 -7.02 2.38
C GLN A 274 -7.75 -8.53 2.50
N VAL A 275 -8.06 -8.96 3.71
CA VAL A 275 -8.31 -10.36 4.07
C VAL A 275 -9.61 -10.40 4.85
N ASP A 276 -10.43 -11.42 4.65
CA ASP A 276 -11.66 -11.58 5.43
C ASP A 276 -11.32 -12.18 6.81
N GLU A 277 -11.81 -11.59 7.91
CA GLU A 277 -11.67 -12.15 9.26
C GLU A 277 -12.21 -13.59 9.37
N GLU A 278 -13.16 -13.97 8.50
CA GLU A 278 -13.72 -15.32 8.49
C GLU A 278 -12.80 -16.37 7.83
N ARG A 279 -11.68 -15.96 7.23
CA ARG A 279 -10.69 -16.88 6.66
C ARG A 279 -10.09 -17.72 7.80
N ASP A 280 -10.14 -19.05 7.66
CA ASP A 280 -9.81 -19.99 8.74
C ASP A 280 -8.43 -19.75 9.36
N ASP A 281 -7.49 -19.34 8.53
CA ASP A 281 -6.10 -19.12 8.88
C ASP A 281 -5.85 -17.76 9.56
N TYR A 282 -6.88 -16.90 9.65
CA TYR A 282 -6.90 -15.60 10.32
C TYR A 282 -7.82 -15.57 11.54
N LYS A 283 -8.56 -16.66 11.79
CA LYS A 283 -9.48 -16.77 12.93
C LYS A 283 -8.76 -16.67 14.27
N GLY A 284 -9.27 -15.80 15.14
CA GLY A 284 -8.77 -15.63 16.50
C GLY A 284 -7.62 -14.64 16.64
N LEU A 285 -7.18 -14.00 15.55
CA LEU A 285 -6.33 -12.83 15.63
C LEU A 285 -7.20 -11.63 16.06
N ASP A 286 -6.67 -10.79 16.95
CA ASP A 286 -7.35 -9.58 17.41
C ASP A 286 -7.27 -8.50 16.32
N PHE A 287 -8.18 -8.57 15.36
CA PHE A 287 -8.41 -7.46 14.46
C PHE A 287 -9.19 -6.40 15.21
N GLU A 288 -8.64 -5.18 15.31
CA GLU A 288 -9.40 -4.01 15.73
C GLU A 288 -10.74 -3.99 14.97
N THR A 289 -11.80 -4.38 15.66
CA THR A 289 -13.05 -4.71 14.97
C THR A 289 -13.61 -3.43 14.35
N TYR A 290 -13.67 -3.38 13.02
CA TYR A 290 -14.39 -2.30 12.37
C TYR A 290 -15.91 -2.50 12.59
N PRO A 291 -16.66 -1.38 12.65
CA PRO A 291 -18.10 -1.44 12.88
C PRO A 291 -18.78 -2.35 11.86
N THR A 292 -19.70 -3.16 12.35
CA THR A 292 -20.66 -3.83 11.47
C THR A 292 -21.42 -2.77 10.70
N ASN A 293 -21.69 -3.01 9.43
CA ASN A 293 -22.36 -2.08 8.51
C ASN A 293 -21.49 -0.93 8.01
N SER A 294 -20.32 -1.25 7.47
CA SER A 294 -19.41 -0.27 6.87
C SER A 294 -19.68 -0.09 5.38
N LEU A 295 -19.65 1.16 4.92
CA LEU A 295 -19.54 1.50 3.50
C LEU A 295 -18.06 1.51 3.12
N VAL A 296 -17.69 0.75 2.10
CA VAL A 296 -16.32 0.75 1.56
C VAL A 296 -16.28 1.48 0.24
N ILE A 297 -15.33 2.39 0.09
CA ILE A 297 -15.08 3.15 -1.13
C ILE A 297 -13.70 2.77 -1.64
N SER A 298 -13.65 2.05 -2.76
CA SER A 298 -12.41 1.66 -3.42
C SER A 298 -12.08 2.60 -4.57
N MET A 299 -10.91 3.23 -4.51
CA MET A 299 -10.43 4.21 -5.47
C MET A 299 -9.29 3.66 -6.33
N PHE A 300 -9.49 3.76 -7.64
CA PHE A 300 -8.51 3.38 -8.64
C PHE A 300 -8.13 4.59 -9.47
N ARG A 301 -6.86 4.63 -9.89
CA ARG A 301 -6.34 5.67 -10.78
C ARG A 301 -6.01 5.08 -12.13
N ASN A 302 -6.08 5.89 -13.18
CA ASN A 302 -5.69 5.49 -14.52
C ASN A 302 -4.30 4.81 -14.48
N PRO A 303 -4.14 3.62 -15.08
CA PRO A 303 -2.94 2.81 -14.90
C PRO A 303 -1.67 3.53 -15.36
N TYR A 304 -1.72 4.35 -16.42
CA TYR A 304 -0.53 5.06 -16.89
C TYR A 304 -0.06 6.13 -15.90
N ASP A 305 -0.99 6.92 -15.37
CA ASP A 305 -0.71 7.96 -14.38
C ASP A 305 -0.31 7.35 -13.03
N TRP A 306 -0.96 6.23 -12.66
CA TRP A 306 -0.63 5.46 -11.48
C TRP A 306 0.79 4.90 -11.54
N THR A 307 1.17 4.22 -12.63
CA THR A 307 2.51 3.66 -12.78
C THR A 307 3.58 4.75 -12.71
N THR A 308 3.34 5.89 -13.36
CA THR A 308 4.27 7.03 -13.33
C THR A 308 4.39 7.63 -11.94
N ALA A 309 3.29 7.70 -11.19
CA ALA A 309 3.32 8.16 -9.80
C ALA A 309 4.07 7.18 -8.89
N MET A 310 3.82 5.88 -9.04
CA MET A 310 4.53 4.82 -8.32
C MET A 310 6.02 4.79 -8.63
N HIS A 311 6.40 4.97 -9.89
CA HIS A 311 7.80 5.06 -10.31
C HIS A 311 8.52 6.26 -9.70
N ARG A 312 7.85 7.41 -9.64
CA ARG A 312 8.42 8.64 -9.06
C ARG A 312 8.56 8.56 -7.54
N VAL A 313 7.60 7.93 -6.86
CA VAL A 313 7.49 7.93 -5.39
C VAL A 313 7.10 6.52 -4.89
N PRO A 314 8.02 5.54 -4.95
CA PRO A 314 7.73 4.16 -4.55
C PRO A 314 7.81 4.02 -3.02
N HIS A 315 6.81 4.55 -2.32
CA HIS A 315 6.70 4.46 -0.86
C HIS A 315 6.89 3.02 -0.38
N HIS A 316 7.58 2.82 0.74
CA HIS A 316 7.84 1.52 1.35
C HIS A 316 8.46 0.47 0.39
N ALA A 317 9.02 0.89 -0.74
CA ALA A 317 9.61 0.01 -1.74
C ALA A 317 11.06 0.43 -2.05
N PRO A 318 11.99 0.33 -1.08
CA PRO A 318 13.36 0.82 -1.22
C PRO A 318 14.14 0.23 -2.42
N ALA A 319 13.99 -1.06 -2.71
CA ALA A 319 14.60 -1.72 -3.86
C ALA A 319 14.09 -1.23 -5.23
N HIS A 320 13.07 -0.38 -5.26
CA HIS A 320 12.49 0.22 -6.48
C HIS A 320 12.71 1.73 -6.59
N ILE A 321 13.49 2.33 -5.68
CA ILE A 321 13.84 3.75 -5.71
C ILE A 321 14.88 4.03 -6.80
N ASP A 322 14.71 5.15 -7.50
CA ASP A 322 15.64 5.69 -8.50
C ASP A 322 15.99 4.74 -9.68
N LEU A 323 15.18 3.70 -9.90
CA LEU A 323 15.34 2.82 -11.07
C LEU A 323 14.90 3.54 -12.35
N PRO A 324 15.50 3.26 -13.52
CA PRO A 324 14.91 3.64 -14.81
C PRO A 324 13.51 3.04 -14.97
N TRP A 325 12.59 3.72 -15.66
CA TRP A 325 11.18 3.31 -15.75
C TRP A 325 11.02 1.85 -16.21
N LYS A 326 11.88 1.41 -17.14
CA LYS A 326 11.83 0.06 -17.71
C LYS A 326 12.22 -0.97 -16.66
N GLU A 327 13.32 -0.73 -15.94
CA GLU A 327 13.76 -1.62 -14.87
C GLU A 327 12.71 -1.65 -13.74
N PHE A 328 12.17 -0.50 -13.34
CA PHE A 328 11.10 -0.40 -12.36
C PHE A 328 9.88 -1.26 -12.74
N LEU A 329 9.49 -1.26 -14.01
CA LEU A 329 8.34 -2.01 -14.52
C LEU A 329 8.60 -3.50 -14.75
N THR A 330 9.86 -3.92 -14.89
CA THR A 330 10.21 -5.33 -15.14
C THR A 330 10.77 -6.04 -13.91
N LYS A 331 11.16 -5.30 -12.87
CA LYS A 331 11.75 -5.87 -11.66
C LYS A 331 10.66 -6.53 -10.82
N ALA A 332 10.98 -7.71 -10.29
CA ALA A 332 10.12 -8.41 -9.35
C ALA A 332 9.81 -7.53 -8.14
N TRP A 333 8.54 -7.49 -7.72
CA TRP A 333 8.05 -6.65 -6.63
C TRP A 333 8.45 -7.23 -5.27
N THR A 334 9.74 -7.10 -4.93
CA THR A 334 10.29 -7.62 -3.69
C THR A 334 11.59 -6.93 -3.26
N THR A 335 12.10 -7.32 -2.11
CA THR A 335 13.45 -7.04 -1.60
C THR A 335 13.96 -8.25 -0.83
N GLU A 336 15.25 -8.32 -0.58
CA GLU A 336 15.80 -9.32 0.33
C GLU A 336 15.36 -9.07 1.77
N ARG A 337 15.10 -10.14 2.53
CA ARG A 337 14.91 -10.04 3.99
C ARG A 337 16.25 -9.75 4.66
N VAL A 338 16.26 -8.80 5.58
CA VAL A 338 17.49 -8.32 6.23
C VAL A 338 17.31 -8.11 7.73
N GLY A 339 18.40 -8.09 8.49
CA GLY A 339 18.40 -7.70 9.89
C GLY A 339 17.46 -8.55 10.77
N LYS A 340 16.59 -7.90 11.55
CA LYS A 340 15.67 -8.53 12.51
C LYS A 340 14.72 -9.55 11.86
N ASP A 341 14.39 -9.36 10.58
CA ASP A 341 13.51 -10.26 9.83
C ASP A 341 14.08 -11.70 9.71
N LEU A 342 15.40 -11.83 9.68
CA LEU A 342 16.10 -13.13 9.58
C LEU A 342 16.07 -13.90 10.91
N ASN A 343 15.79 -13.22 12.02
CA ASN A 343 15.76 -13.81 13.36
C ASN A 343 14.38 -14.37 13.74
N ILE A 344 13.35 -14.19 12.90
CA ILE A 344 12.01 -14.74 13.14
C ILE A 344 12.05 -16.26 12.93
N THR A 345 11.89 -17.00 14.02
CA THR A 345 11.89 -18.47 14.03
C THR A 345 10.48 -19.05 13.81
N ASP A 346 9.46 -18.48 14.45
CA ASP A 346 8.07 -18.91 14.33
C ASP A 346 7.34 -18.22 13.16
N LYS A 347 7.69 -18.61 11.93
CA LYS A 347 7.14 -17.98 10.71
C LYS A 347 5.65 -18.25 10.50
N GLU A 348 5.08 -19.25 11.16
CA GLU A 348 3.68 -19.65 10.96
C GLU A 348 2.73 -18.83 11.84
N ASN A 349 3.11 -18.57 13.10
CA ASN A 349 2.26 -17.85 14.05
C ASN A 349 2.66 -16.38 14.25
N PHE A 350 3.83 -15.97 13.78
CA PHE A 350 4.25 -14.58 13.89
C PHE A 350 3.51 -13.70 12.88
N LEU A 351 2.80 -12.70 13.40
CA LEU A 351 2.23 -11.63 12.60
C LEU A 351 3.26 -10.54 12.35
N CYS A 352 3.44 -10.23 11.08
CA CYS A 352 4.23 -9.10 10.62
C CYS A 352 3.49 -7.78 10.84
N GLN A 353 4.19 -6.70 10.49
CA GLN A 353 3.61 -5.37 10.29
C GLN A 353 2.29 -5.44 9.52
N ASP A 354 1.35 -4.57 9.87
CA ASP A 354 0.02 -4.52 9.27
C ASP A 354 -0.74 -5.86 9.26
N LYS A 355 -0.47 -6.74 10.24
CA LYS A 355 -1.15 -8.03 10.42
C LYS A 355 -1.01 -8.97 9.22
N PHE A 356 0.06 -8.84 8.46
CA PHE A 356 0.41 -9.81 7.43
C PHE A 356 1.00 -11.06 8.07
N LYS A 357 0.84 -12.22 7.42
CA LYS A 357 1.64 -13.39 7.76
C LYS A 357 3.04 -13.27 7.19
N TYR A 358 3.99 -14.01 7.76
CA TYR A 358 5.38 -13.99 7.33
C TYR A 358 5.56 -14.17 5.81
N HIS A 359 4.88 -15.14 5.20
CA HIS A 359 4.99 -15.40 3.77
C HIS A 359 4.24 -14.40 2.89
N GLU A 360 3.35 -13.57 3.44
CA GLU A 360 2.54 -12.63 2.65
C GLU A 360 3.24 -11.27 2.44
N VAL A 361 4.32 -10.98 3.20
CA VAL A 361 5.00 -9.68 3.14
C VAL A 361 6.51 -9.76 3.36
N VAL A 362 7.24 -8.87 2.71
CA VAL A 362 8.65 -8.54 2.99
C VAL A 362 8.79 -7.02 3.09
N SER A 363 9.30 -6.40 4.15
CA SER A 363 9.79 -6.97 5.40
C SER A 363 8.63 -7.41 6.29
N CYS A 364 8.93 -8.25 7.29
CA CYS A 364 7.97 -8.60 8.31
C CYS A 364 7.94 -7.57 9.45
N ILE A 365 9.09 -6.98 9.81
CA ILE A 365 9.23 -6.03 10.93
C ILE A 365 9.44 -4.60 10.41
N HIS A 366 8.91 -3.60 11.13
CA HIS A 366 9.24 -2.17 10.95
C HIS A 366 10.74 -1.95 11.20
N LYS A 367 11.43 -1.20 10.33
CA LYS A 367 12.88 -0.93 10.49
C LYS A 367 13.70 -2.21 10.71
N PRO A 368 13.73 -3.14 9.73
CA PRO A 368 14.41 -4.43 9.89
C PRO A 368 15.90 -4.29 10.24
N MET A 369 16.56 -3.19 9.84
CA MET A 369 17.96 -2.90 10.17
C MET A 369 18.19 -2.29 11.57
N GLY A 370 17.14 -2.01 12.34
CA GLY A 370 17.19 -1.33 13.64
C GLY A 370 17.37 0.19 13.55
N ASP A 371 17.06 0.90 14.63
CA ASP A 371 17.10 2.38 14.65
C ASP A 371 18.51 2.95 14.48
N GLU A 372 19.53 2.28 15.00
CA GLU A 372 20.92 2.75 14.90
C GLU A 372 21.40 2.83 13.44
N TYR A 373 20.94 1.93 12.57
CA TYR A 373 21.26 1.97 11.14
C TYR A 373 20.68 3.22 10.44
N TRP A 374 19.55 3.74 10.94
CA TRP A 374 18.80 4.84 10.33
C TRP A 374 19.06 6.21 10.98
N LYS A 375 19.71 6.25 12.16
CA LYS A 375 19.92 7.47 12.97
C LYS A 375 20.47 8.66 12.19
N ASP A 376 21.46 8.43 11.32
CA ASP A 376 22.13 9.47 10.52
C ASP A 376 21.70 9.47 9.04
N LYS A 377 20.73 8.62 8.67
CA LYS A 377 20.28 8.48 7.28
C LYS A 377 18.99 9.23 7.07
N LYS A 378 18.99 10.12 6.07
CA LYS A 378 17.74 10.70 5.56
C LYS A 378 17.00 9.62 4.81
N THR A 379 15.86 9.19 5.33
CA THR A 379 14.98 8.25 4.67
C THR A 379 14.17 8.99 3.61
N ARG A 380 14.01 8.39 2.43
CA ARG A 380 13.03 8.85 1.43
C ARG A 380 11.91 7.85 1.38
N PHE A 381 10.68 8.31 1.12
CA PHE A 381 9.54 7.45 0.79
C PHE A 381 9.37 6.23 1.73
N SER A 382 9.57 6.43 3.03
CA SER A 382 9.49 5.37 4.04
C SER A 382 10.41 4.17 3.78
N GLU A 383 11.61 4.40 3.23
CA GLU A 383 12.69 3.38 3.02
C GLU A 383 12.96 2.52 4.26
N HIS A 384 12.77 3.09 5.45
CA HIS A 384 13.00 2.42 6.72
C HIS A 384 11.89 1.44 7.11
N GLN A 385 10.74 1.44 6.41
CA GLN A 385 9.61 0.52 6.62
C GLN A 385 9.24 -0.16 5.30
N PRO A 386 10.06 -1.08 4.77
CA PRO A 386 9.74 -1.76 3.53
C PRO A 386 8.52 -2.67 3.65
N VAL A 387 7.57 -2.55 2.71
CA VAL A 387 6.34 -3.35 2.61
C VAL A 387 6.12 -3.76 1.14
N TYR A 388 6.60 -4.95 0.81
CA TYR A 388 6.39 -5.68 -0.43
C TYR A 388 5.41 -6.80 -0.17
N GLU A 389 4.22 -6.69 -0.74
CA GLU A 389 3.19 -7.71 -0.64
C GLU A 389 3.49 -8.83 -1.65
N MET A 390 3.42 -10.07 -1.20
CA MET A 390 3.64 -11.26 -2.03
C MET A 390 2.34 -11.65 -2.77
N LYS A 391 2.44 -12.61 -3.70
CA LYS A 391 1.28 -13.14 -4.45
C LYS A 391 0.16 -13.56 -3.49
N ASN A 392 -1.07 -13.10 -3.74
CA ASN A 392 -2.23 -13.38 -2.89
C ASN A 392 -2.85 -14.77 -3.16
N ASP A 393 -2.00 -15.75 -3.50
CA ASP A 393 -2.35 -17.15 -3.72
C ASP A 393 -1.82 -18.07 -2.59
N GLY A 394 -1.17 -17.48 -1.59
CA GLY A 394 -0.58 -18.19 -0.45
C GLY A 394 0.78 -18.82 -0.75
N SER A 395 1.35 -18.64 -1.95
CA SER A 395 2.67 -19.17 -2.30
C SER A 395 3.80 -18.49 -1.53
N GLY A 396 3.62 -17.21 -1.18
CA GLY A 396 4.66 -16.36 -0.65
C GLY A 396 5.73 -15.96 -1.66
N GLU A 397 5.48 -16.21 -2.95
CA GLU A 397 6.34 -15.77 -4.04
C GLU A 397 6.09 -14.30 -4.38
N PRO A 398 7.12 -13.56 -4.81
CA PRO A 398 6.93 -12.18 -5.25
C PRO A 398 6.19 -12.12 -6.58
N TYR A 399 5.54 -10.99 -6.86
CA TYR A 399 5.07 -10.70 -8.21
C TYR A 399 6.25 -10.48 -9.15
N ASP A 400 6.10 -10.98 -10.38
CA ASP A 400 7.15 -10.88 -11.40
C ASP A 400 7.41 -9.41 -11.76
N ASN A 401 6.40 -8.56 -11.62
CA ASN A 401 6.50 -7.11 -11.70
C ASN A 401 5.33 -6.39 -10.99
N ILE A 402 5.41 -5.05 -10.92
CA ILE A 402 4.40 -4.20 -10.27
C ILE A 402 3.03 -4.17 -10.99
N LEU A 403 2.98 -4.42 -12.31
CA LEU A 403 1.72 -4.45 -13.06
C LEU A 403 0.91 -5.70 -12.70
N ASP A 404 1.57 -6.84 -12.51
CA ASP A 404 0.93 -8.07 -12.03
C ASP A 404 0.37 -7.90 -10.62
N MET A 405 1.14 -7.27 -9.72
CA MET A 405 0.70 -6.94 -8.37
C MET A 405 -0.56 -6.07 -8.40
N ARG A 406 -0.59 -5.04 -9.25
CA ARG A 406 -1.76 -4.18 -9.43
C ARG A 406 -3.00 -4.95 -9.90
N ALA A 407 -2.84 -5.83 -10.89
CA ALA A 407 -3.94 -6.64 -11.40
C ALA A 407 -4.57 -7.49 -10.28
N ASP A 408 -3.74 -8.10 -9.43
CA ASP A 408 -4.23 -8.87 -8.29
C ASP A 408 -4.82 -7.98 -7.19
N LYS A 409 -4.27 -6.77 -7.00
CA LYS A 409 -4.80 -5.77 -6.07
C LYS A 409 -6.23 -5.35 -6.42
N ILE A 410 -6.50 -5.10 -7.69
CA ILE A 410 -7.84 -4.79 -8.19
C ILE A 410 -8.80 -5.93 -7.84
N ARG A 411 -8.41 -7.18 -8.15
CA ARG A 411 -9.24 -8.35 -7.86
C ARG A 411 -9.53 -8.50 -6.37
N ASN A 412 -8.50 -8.39 -5.53
CA ASN A 412 -8.63 -8.46 -4.08
C ASN A 412 -9.55 -7.37 -3.52
N PHE A 413 -9.40 -6.11 -3.95
CA PHE A 413 -10.27 -5.05 -3.45
C PHE A 413 -11.74 -5.28 -3.82
N LEU A 414 -12.01 -5.86 -4.98
CA LEU A 414 -13.37 -6.19 -5.41
C LEU A 414 -13.98 -7.36 -4.64
N THR A 415 -13.21 -8.17 -3.91
CA THR A 415 -13.76 -9.22 -3.03
C THR A 415 -14.26 -8.66 -1.70
N VAL A 416 -13.84 -7.45 -1.31
CA VAL A 416 -14.23 -6.82 -0.04
C VAL A 416 -15.74 -6.61 0.07
N LYS A 417 -16.44 -6.44 -1.05
CA LYS A 417 -17.92 -6.34 -1.08
C LYS A 417 -18.62 -7.55 -0.46
N ASP A 418 -17.95 -8.70 -0.45
CA ASP A 418 -18.50 -9.97 0.04
C ASP A 418 -18.17 -10.21 1.52
N PHE A 419 -17.40 -9.31 2.16
CA PHE A 419 -17.08 -9.40 3.59
C PHE A 419 -18.33 -9.13 4.43
N LYS A 420 -18.55 -9.94 5.45
CA LYS A 420 -19.79 -9.98 6.25
C LYS A 420 -20.23 -8.65 6.86
N ARG A 421 -19.29 -7.76 7.17
CA ARG A 421 -19.53 -6.48 7.85
C ARG A 421 -19.68 -5.31 6.89
N ILE A 422 -19.59 -5.56 5.58
CA ILE A 422 -19.74 -4.53 4.54
C ILE A 422 -21.21 -4.46 4.13
N THR A 423 -21.80 -3.27 4.26
CA THR A 423 -23.18 -3.03 3.81
C THR A 423 -23.22 -2.69 2.33
N ASP A 424 -22.25 -1.88 1.88
CA ASP A 424 -22.18 -1.44 0.50
C ASP A 424 -20.72 -1.20 0.10
N PHE A 425 -20.44 -1.34 -1.19
CA PHE A 425 -19.11 -1.26 -1.75
C PHE A 425 -19.14 -0.48 -3.06
N TRP A 426 -18.43 0.64 -3.10
CA TRP A 426 -18.39 1.52 -4.26
C TRP A 426 -17.00 1.56 -4.90
N VAL A 427 -16.98 1.54 -6.22
CA VAL A 427 -15.76 1.68 -7.03
C VAL A 427 -15.78 3.05 -7.70
N TYR A 428 -14.70 3.81 -7.54
CA TYR A 428 -14.53 5.11 -8.18
C TYR A 428 -13.19 5.19 -8.92
N LYS A 429 -13.23 5.85 -10.09
CA LYS A 429 -12.04 6.32 -10.78
C LYS A 429 -11.67 7.69 -10.24
N TYR A 430 -10.41 7.88 -9.90
CA TYR A 430 -9.87 9.14 -9.39
C TYR A 430 -10.14 10.30 -10.36
N GLU A 431 -10.00 10.05 -11.66
CA GLU A 431 -10.17 11.02 -12.72
C GLU A 431 -11.62 11.51 -12.84
N ASP A 432 -12.60 10.65 -12.56
CA ASP A 432 -14.02 11.04 -12.60
C ASP A 432 -14.32 12.04 -11.46
N LEU A 433 -13.77 11.80 -10.26
CA LEU A 433 -13.92 12.73 -9.13
C LEU A 433 -13.22 14.06 -9.37
N LEU A 434 -12.12 14.06 -10.13
CA LEU A 434 -11.48 15.30 -10.57
C LEU A 434 -12.31 16.00 -11.65
N ALA A 435 -12.80 15.28 -12.66
CA ALA A 435 -13.50 15.86 -13.80
C ALA A 435 -14.87 16.44 -13.42
N ASP A 436 -15.62 15.74 -12.57
CA ASP A 436 -16.99 16.09 -12.21
C ASP A 436 -17.08 16.84 -10.88
N GLY A 437 -15.99 16.87 -10.11
CA GLY A 437 -16.00 17.31 -8.72
C GLY A 437 -16.66 16.28 -7.79
N THR A 438 -16.86 16.64 -6.52
CA THR A 438 -17.32 15.67 -5.50
C THR A 438 -18.78 15.85 -5.10
N GLU A 439 -19.57 16.67 -5.79
CA GLU A 439 -20.93 17.01 -5.34
C GLU A 439 -21.85 15.78 -5.31
N GLU A 440 -21.94 15.04 -6.42
CA GLU A 440 -22.75 13.82 -6.51
C GLU A 440 -22.24 12.74 -5.56
N PHE A 441 -20.92 12.58 -5.48
CA PHE A 441 -20.25 11.63 -4.59
C PHE A 441 -20.65 11.85 -3.13
N LEU A 442 -20.54 13.09 -2.64
CA LEU A 442 -20.90 13.44 -1.26
C LEU A 442 -22.41 13.26 -1.02
N GLN A 443 -23.27 13.59 -1.98
CA GLN A 443 -24.73 13.36 -1.84
C GLN A 443 -25.07 11.87 -1.68
N LYS A 444 -24.35 10.98 -2.39
CA LYS A 444 -24.52 9.53 -2.21
C LYS A 444 -24.13 9.10 -0.80
N ILE A 445 -23.02 9.62 -0.26
CA ILE A 445 -22.61 9.33 1.13
C ILE A 445 -23.64 9.84 2.13
N GLU A 446 -24.19 11.05 1.95
CA GLU A 446 -25.26 11.55 2.82
C GLU A 446 -26.47 10.63 2.83
N LYS A 447 -26.83 10.07 1.67
CA LYS A 447 -27.93 9.12 1.56
C LYS A 447 -27.60 7.80 2.25
N ALA A 448 -26.42 7.23 2.00
CA ALA A 448 -26.03 5.92 2.53
C ALA A 448 -25.80 5.92 4.06
N THR A 449 -25.33 7.04 4.61
CA THR A 449 -25.01 7.16 6.05
C THR A 449 -26.11 7.85 6.86
N GLY A 450 -27.02 8.57 6.21
CA GLY A 450 -27.98 9.47 6.86
C GLY A 450 -27.35 10.73 7.48
N VAL A 451 -26.03 10.90 7.38
CA VAL A 451 -25.29 12.04 7.95
C VAL A 451 -25.20 13.16 6.92
N LYS A 452 -25.49 14.40 7.32
CA LYS A 452 -25.34 15.58 6.45
C LYS A 452 -23.92 16.12 6.46
N ARG A 453 -23.38 16.45 5.28
CA ARG A 453 -22.02 16.98 5.19
C ARG A 453 -21.92 18.41 5.74
N GLN A 454 -20.78 18.77 6.29
CA GLN A 454 -20.49 20.13 6.80
C GLN A 454 -19.51 20.93 5.91
N CYS A 455 -18.89 20.28 4.94
CA CYS A 455 -17.97 20.86 3.99
C CYS A 455 -18.70 21.38 2.73
N LYS A 456 -17.94 22.03 1.84
CA LYS A 456 -18.35 22.23 0.44
C LYS A 456 -17.81 21.09 -0.43
N ALA A 457 -18.55 20.72 -1.47
CA ALA A 457 -18.00 19.85 -2.48
C ALA A 457 -16.78 20.50 -3.16
N ALA A 458 -15.79 19.68 -3.50
CA ALA A 458 -14.71 20.12 -4.37
C ALA A 458 -15.27 20.27 -5.78
N GLU A 459 -15.01 21.43 -6.40
CA GLU A 459 -15.37 21.71 -7.78
C GLU A 459 -14.55 20.84 -8.75
N PRO A 460 -15.03 20.64 -9.99
CA PRO A 460 -14.23 20.11 -11.09
C PRO A 460 -12.82 20.70 -11.16
N GLN A 461 -11.81 19.83 -11.23
CA GLN A 461 -10.39 20.17 -11.30
C GLN A 461 -9.82 19.76 -12.66
N ASN A 462 -9.34 20.74 -13.43
CA ASN A 462 -8.56 20.46 -14.63
C ASN A 462 -7.07 20.36 -14.26
N ARG A 463 -6.61 19.14 -13.94
CA ARG A 463 -5.19 18.90 -13.63
C ARG A 463 -4.39 18.75 -14.91
N ARG A 464 -3.17 19.31 -14.93
CA ARG A 464 -2.24 19.14 -16.03
C ARG A 464 -1.90 17.66 -16.17
N LYS A 465 -2.16 17.10 -17.35
CA LYS A 465 -1.75 15.73 -17.69
C LYS A 465 -0.22 15.67 -17.70
N ARG A 466 0.33 14.66 -17.02
CA ARG A 466 1.78 14.44 -17.00
C ARG A 466 2.23 13.97 -18.39
N PRO A 467 3.35 14.49 -18.92
CA PRO A 467 3.94 13.91 -20.12
C PRO A 467 4.35 12.49 -19.78
N LEU A 468 3.97 11.55 -20.65
CA LEU A 468 4.34 10.14 -20.52
C LEU A 468 5.23 9.75 -21.66
N ASP A 469 6.27 9.00 -21.34
CA ASP A 469 7.15 8.40 -22.33
C ASP A 469 6.35 7.42 -23.21
N LYS A 470 6.56 7.50 -24.54
CA LYS A 470 5.80 6.69 -25.50
C LYS A 470 6.14 5.21 -25.41
N GLU A 471 7.39 4.88 -25.13
CA GLU A 471 7.84 3.49 -24.98
C GLU A 471 7.28 2.90 -23.68
N MET A 472 7.26 3.68 -22.60
CA MET A 472 6.61 3.28 -21.35
C MET A 472 5.12 3.01 -21.53
N MET A 473 4.39 3.89 -22.23
CA MET A 473 2.97 3.66 -22.53
C MET A 473 2.75 2.40 -23.35
N ALA A 474 3.55 2.18 -24.40
CA ALA A 474 3.47 0.97 -25.22
C ALA A 474 3.74 -0.29 -24.40
N TYR A 475 4.72 -0.25 -23.49
CA TYR A 475 5.03 -1.35 -22.59
C TYR A 475 3.86 -1.66 -21.65
N ILE A 476 3.26 -0.63 -21.02
CA ILE A 476 2.07 -0.78 -20.17
C ILE A 476 0.92 -1.36 -20.98
N ASP A 477 0.68 -0.87 -22.20
CA ASP A 477 -0.35 -1.39 -23.09
C ASP A 477 -0.19 -2.89 -23.38
N GLU A 478 1.04 -3.35 -23.54
CA GLU A 478 1.37 -4.74 -23.88
C GLU A 478 1.29 -5.67 -22.66
N HIS A 479 1.76 -5.24 -21.49
CA HIS A 479 1.97 -6.11 -20.33
C HIS A 479 0.92 -5.98 -19.23
N LEU A 480 0.12 -4.92 -19.23
CA LEU A 480 -0.93 -4.75 -18.24
C LEU A 480 -2.08 -5.73 -18.48
N ASP A 481 -2.59 -6.31 -17.39
CA ASP A 481 -3.79 -7.14 -17.41
C ASP A 481 -5.06 -6.28 -17.60
N TRP A 482 -5.41 -6.05 -18.87
CA TRP A 482 -6.58 -5.26 -19.23
C TRP A 482 -7.90 -5.89 -18.83
N GLU A 483 -7.94 -7.20 -18.53
CA GLU A 483 -9.16 -7.82 -18.00
C GLU A 483 -9.40 -7.37 -16.56
N ALA A 484 -8.35 -7.31 -15.73
CA ALA A 484 -8.43 -6.76 -14.38
C ALA A 484 -8.84 -5.28 -14.39
N GLU A 485 -8.18 -4.46 -15.24
CA GLU A 485 -8.47 -3.03 -15.36
C GLU A 485 -9.92 -2.74 -15.82
N ALA A 486 -10.48 -3.60 -16.68
CA ALA A 486 -11.87 -3.48 -17.11
C ALA A 486 -12.87 -3.67 -15.97
N LEU A 487 -12.52 -4.42 -14.91
CA LEU A 487 -13.36 -4.58 -13.72
C LEU A 487 -13.62 -3.25 -12.98
N VAL A 488 -12.68 -2.31 -13.09
CA VAL A 488 -12.74 -0.97 -12.46
C VAL A 488 -12.98 0.15 -13.47
N GLY A 489 -13.37 -0.21 -14.70
CA GLY A 489 -13.85 0.72 -15.72
C GLY A 489 -12.76 1.37 -16.58
N TYR A 490 -11.53 0.85 -16.58
CA TYR A 490 -10.50 1.28 -17.53
C TYR A 490 -10.50 0.41 -18.78
N THR A 491 -10.00 0.97 -19.88
CA THR A 491 -9.92 0.28 -21.19
C THR A 491 -8.59 0.63 -21.85
N LYS A 492 -8.06 -0.32 -22.63
CA LYS A 492 -6.77 -0.18 -23.32
C LYS A 492 -6.75 1.07 -24.20
N GLY A 493 -5.67 1.84 -24.11
CA GLY A 493 -5.47 3.07 -24.89
C GLY A 493 -6.31 4.27 -24.44
N ASN A 494 -7.19 4.13 -23.44
CA ASN A 494 -7.96 5.24 -22.92
C ASN A 494 -7.22 5.89 -21.73
N ARG A 495 -6.75 7.12 -21.95
CA ARG A 495 -6.02 7.89 -20.92
C ARG A 495 -6.92 8.72 -20.00
N GLY A 496 -8.25 8.69 -20.19
CA GLY A 496 -9.20 9.55 -19.47
C GLY A 496 -9.22 10.97 -20.02
#